data_AF-A0A4Y8Q195-F1
#
_entry.id   AF-A0A4Y8Q195-F1
#
_cell.length_a   1.000
_cell.length_b   1.000
_cell.length_c   1.000
_cell.angle_alpha   90.00
_cell.angle_beta   90.00
_cell.angle_gamma   90.00
#
_symmetry.space_group_name_H-M   'P 1'
#
loop_
_entity.id
_entity.type
_entity.pdbx_description
1 polymer ?
#
loop_
_entity_poly.entity_id
_entity_poly.type
_entity_poly.pdbx_seq_one_letter_code
_entity_poly.pdbx_strand_id
1 'polypeptide(L)'
;MENGARADGKPISDSDIPQLIELSKRKAIEKESNSTNPKFHSTKQEQESKFHFSQKYNREVSFYNDAIYLETSRTKKLKNNQEKLEQCRKAVQIYDEFKSFCYSKGLYGQLYFDNMWEHCHNSKQECYKFYPGNKEATGSA
;
A
#
# COMPACT_ATOMS: atom_id res chain seq x y z
N MET A 1 -16.54 -0.80 -21.93
CA MET A 1 -16.01 0.57 -21.83
C MET A 1 -17.20 1.46 -21.52
N GLU A 2 -17.33 1.91 -20.27
CA GLU A 2 -18.40 2.82 -19.87
C GLU A 2 -18.08 4.21 -20.42
N ASN A 3 -18.95 4.72 -21.29
CA ASN A 3 -18.79 6.02 -21.92
C ASN A 3 -19.01 7.12 -20.86
N GLY A 4 -18.01 7.97 -20.65
CA GLY A 4 -18.08 9.14 -19.78
C GLY A 4 -19.02 10.19 -20.37
N ALA A 5 -20.33 10.00 -20.20
CA ALA A 5 -21.33 11.01 -20.49
C ALA A 5 -21.57 11.86 -19.23
N ARG A 6 -21.88 13.13 -19.43
CA ARG A 6 -22.40 14.02 -18.40
C ARG A 6 -23.72 13.47 -17.85
N ALA A 7 -24.13 13.91 -16.66
CA ALA A 7 -25.41 13.52 -16.07
C ALA A 7 -26.64 13.88 -16.94
N ASP A 8 -26.47 14.81 -17.89
CA ASP A 8 -27.47 15.21 -18.88
C ASP A 8 -27.40 14.39 -20.20
N GLY A 9 -26.58 13.34 -20.25
CA GLY A 9 -26.41 12.46 -21.40
C GLY A 9 -25.58 13.06 -22.54
N LYS A 10 -25.09 14.30 -22.42
CA LYS A 10 -24.22 14.91 -23.43
C LYS A 10 -22.78 14.40 -23.31
N PRO A 11 -22.01 14.41 -24.42
CA PRO A 11 -20.58 14.13 -24.37
C PRO A 11 -19.85 15.11 -23.44
N ILE A 12 -18.82 14.63 -22.74
CA ILE A 12 -17.88 15.49 -22.03
C ILE A 12 -17.07 16.30 -23.06
N SER A 13 -16.94 17.61 -22.85
CA SER A 13 -16.09 18.49 -23.65
C SER A 13 -14.99 19.15 -22.82
N ASP A 14 -14.04 19.82 -23.50
CA ASP A 14 -12.94 20.52 -22.83
C ASP A 14 -13.42 21.61 -21.83
N SER A 15 -14.58 22.21 -22.08
CA SER A 15 -15.18 23.19 -21.16
C SER A 15 -15.62 22.57 -19.83
N ASP A 16 -15.81 21.25 -19.78
CA ASP A 16 -16.19 20.52 -18.57
C ASP A 16 -14.99 20.12 -17.71
N ILE A 17 -13.76 20.16 -18.27
CA ILE A 17 -12.54 19.72 -17.59
C ILE A 17 -12.35 20.40 -16.22
N PRO A 18 -12.47 21.74 -16.07
CA PRO A 18 -12.27 22.38 -14.77
C PRO A 18 -13.25 21.87 -13.70
N GLN A 19 -14.51 21.65 -14.07
CA GLN A 19 -15.53 21.16 -13.15
C GLN A 19 -15.31 19.69 -12.79
N LEU A 20 -14.87 18.87 -13.74
CA LEU A 20 -14.54 17.46 -13.52
C LEU A 20 -13.32 17.30 -12.61
N ILE A 21 -12.31 18.18 -12.75
CA ILE A 21 -11.18 18.24 -11.82
C ILE A 21 -11.67 18.54 -10.41
N GLU A 22 -12.50 19.57 -10.25
CA GLU A 22 -12.98 19.98 -8.92
C GLU A 22 -13.90 18.93 -8.27
N LEU A 23 -14.76 18.29 -9.07
CA LEU A 23 -15.58 17.17 -8.61
C LEU A 23 -14.71 15.99 -8.16
N SER A 24 -13.68 15.66 -8.95
CA SER A 24 -12.78 14.54 -8.64
C SER A 24 -11.97 14.83 -7.36
N LYS A 25 -11.48 16.06 -7.19
CA LYS A 25 -10.81 16.51 -5.96
C LYS A 25 -11.70 16.37 -4.74
N ARG A 26 -12.94 16.86 -4.79
CA ARG A 26 -13.89 16.73 -3.67
C ARG A 26 -14.17 15.27 -3.31
N LYS A 27 -14.42 14.42 -4.31
CA LYS A 27 -14.61 12.98 -4.11
C LYS A 27 -13.38 12.31 -3.48
N ALA A 28 -12.18 12.71 -3.88
CA ALA A 28 -10.95 12.21 -3.28
C ALA A 28 -10.84 12.61 -1.80
N ILE A 29 -11.03 13.89 -1.48
CA ILE A 29 -11.00 14.39 -0.09
C ILE A 29 -12.04 13.68 0.78
N GLU A 30 -13.27 13.54 0.29
CA GLU A 30 -14.33 12.82 1.01
C GLU A 30 -13.98 11.35 1.24
N LYS A 31 -13.43 10.67 0.22
CA LYS A 31 -12.98 9.28 0.35
C LYS A 31 -11.85 9.14 1.37
N GLU A 32 -10.87 10.04 1.33
CA GLU A 32 -9.70 10.00 2.22
C GLU A 32 -10.07 10.30 3.66
N SER A 33 -10.87 11.35 3.89
CA SER A 33 -11.36 11.74 5.22
C SER A 33 -12.22 10.67 5.88
N ASN A 34 -13.02 9.93 5.10
CA ASN A 34 -13.85 8.84 5.61
C ASN A 34 -13.13 7.48 5.64
N SER A 35 -11.88 7.39 5.16
CA SER A 35 -11.16 6.13 5.11
C SER A 35 -10.74 5.67 6.51
N THR A 36 -10.76 4.36 6.78
CA THR A 36 -10.15 3.79 7.99
C THR A 36 -8.64 3.58 7.87
N ASN A 37 -8.07 3.84 6.69
CA ASN A 37 -6.65 3.63 6.43
C ASN A 37 -5.80 4.72 7.10
N PRO A 38 -4.91 4.37 8.06
CA PRO A 38 -4.10 5.35 8.79
C PRO A 38 -3.22 6.25 7.92
N LYS A 39 -2.90 5.83 6.67
CA LYS A 39 -2.06 6.62 5.76
C LYS A 39 -2.66 7.99 5.41
N PHE A 40 -3.99 8.10 5.41
CA PHE A 40 -4.69 9.35 5.10
C PHE A 40 -4.84 10.29 6.31
N HIS A 41 -4.52 9.79 7.51
CA HIS A 41 -4.67 10.52 8.77
C HIS A 41 -3.33 10.88 9.42
N SER A 42 -2.22 10.67 8.70
CA SER A 42 -0.89 11.09 9.16
C SER A 42 -0.80 12.62 9.24
N THR A 43 -0.28 13.11 10.35
CA THR A 43 0.08 14.52 10.54
C THR A 43 1.15 14.95 9.52
N LYS A 44 1.26 16.26 9.28
CA LYS A 44 2.31 16.82 8.40
C LYS A 44 3.72 16.41 8.86
N GLN A 45 3.98 16.44 10.17
CA GLN A 45 5.27 16.04 10.73
C GLN A 45 5.58 14.57 10.45
N GLU A 46 4.61 13.67 10.57
CA GLU A 46 4.81 12.25 10.23
C GLU A 46 5.07 12.06 8.74
N GLN A 47 4.38 12.81 7.87
CA GLN A 47 4.63 12.76 6.42
C GLN A 47 6.06 13.20 6.08
N GLU A 48 6.51 14.34 6.63
CA GLU A 48 7.87 14.84 6.45
C GLU A 48 8.92 13.86 7.01
N SER A 49 8.66 13.29 8.19
CA SER A 49 9.59 12.34 8.82
C SER A 49 9.72 11.04 8.03
N LYS A 50 8.61 10.52 7.47
CA LYS A 50 8.64 9.36 6.55
C LYS A 50 9.39 9.67 5.27
N PHE A 51 9.23 10.86 4.72
CA PHE A 51 9.99 11.30 3.55
C PHE A 51 11.49 11.36 3.86
N HIS A 52 11.89 12.01 4.97
CA HIS A 52 13.29 12.05 5.39
C HIS A 52 13.86 10.65 5.65
N PHE A 53 13.09 9.75 6.25
CA PHE A 53 13.47 8.35 6.41
C PHE A 53 13.76 7.68 5.06
N SER A 54 12.86 7.82 4.09
CA SER A 54 13.01 7.20 2.76
C SER A 54 14.19 7.77 1.98
N GLN A 55 14.53 9.05 2.17
CA GLN A 55 15.73 9.65 1.59
C GLN A 55 17.00 9.14 2.29
N LYS A 56 17.01 9.11 3.63
CA LYS A 56 18.16 8.69 4.43
C LYS A 56 18.56 7.24 4.17
N TYR A 57 17.58 6.35 4.08
CA TYR A 57 17.78 4.91 3.88
C TYR A 57 17.36 4.46 2.47
N ASN A 58 17.45 5.37 1.48
CA ASN A 58 16.98 5.11 0.12
C ASN A 58 17.57 3.83 -0.48
N ARG A 59 18.86 3.58 -0.23
CA ARG A 59 19.56 2.43 -0.79
C ARG A 59 18.99 1.12 -0.24
N GLU A 60 18.84 1.01 1.07
CA GLU A 60 18.30 -0.18 1.74
C GLU A 60 16.84 -0.39 1.38
N VAL A 61 16.03 0.68 1.42
CA VAL A 61 14.62 0.65 1.01
C VAL A 61 14.47 0.17 -0.43
N SER A 62 15.25 0.74 -1.36
CA SER A 62 15.21 0.35 -2.77
C SER A 62 15.63 -1.10 -2.96
N PHE A 63 16.69 -1.54 -2.28
CA PHE A 63 17.15 -2.92 -2.30
C PHE A 63 16.04 -3.91 -1.90
N TYR A 64 15.37 -3.67 -0.76
CA TYR A 64 14.30 -4.55 -0.30
C TYR A 64 13.08 -4.52 -1.24
N ASN A 65 12.66 -3.33 -1.70
CA ASN A 65 11.56 -3.20 -2.65
C ASN A 65 11.84 -4.01 -3.93
N ASP A 66 13.00 -3.81 -4.54
CA ASP A 66 13.40 -4.49 -5.77
C ASP A 66 13.50 -6.00 -5.58
N ALA A 67 14.03 -6.45 -4.44
CA ALA A 67 14.13 -7.87 -4.13
C ALA A 67 12.74 -8.52 -3.99
N ILE A 68 11.79 -7.89 -3.30
CA ILE A 68 10.41 -8.40 -3.19
C ILE A 68 9.74 -8.45 -4.57
N TYR A 69 9.85 -7.40 -5.38
CA TYR A 69 9.28 -7.39 -6.74
C TYR A 69 9.93 -8.42 -7.66
N LEU A 70 11.24 -8.61 -7.56
CA LEU A 70 11.96 -9.62 -8.32
C LEU A 70 11.45 -11.02 -7.98
N GLU A 71 11.43 -11.39 -6.69
CA GLU A 71 11.00 -12.72 -6.26
C GLU A 71 9.52 -12.97 -6.60
N THR A 72 8.64 -11.99 -6.37
CA THR A 72 7.23 -12.12 -6.76
C THR A 72 7.04 -12.21 -8.27
N SER A 73 7.82 -11.51 -9.08
CA SER A 73 7.74 -11.61 -10.55
C SER A 73 8.18 -12.99 -11.07
N ARG A 74 9.16 -13.63 -10.40
CA ARG A 74 9.66 -14.97 -10.76
C ARG A 74 8.57 -16.03 -10.59
N THR A 75 7.69 -15.89 -9.59
CA THR A 75 6.57 -16.85 -9.37
C THR A 75 5.70 -17.03 -10.62
N LYS A 76 5.50 -15.96 -11.41
CA LYS A 76 4.69 -15.96 -12.63
C LYS A 76 5.33 -16.77 -13.77
N LYS A 77 6.64 -16.96 -13.74
CA LYS A 77 7.41 -17.66 -14.79
C LYS A 77 7.59 -19.15 -14.49
N LEU A 78 7.47 -19.54 -13.23
CA LEU A 78 7.61 -20.93 -12.80
C LEU A 78 6.36 -21.74 -13.18
N LYS A 79 6.55 -23.01 -13.52
CA LYS A 79 5.43 -23.94 -13.85
C LYS A 79 5.12 -24.87 -12.68
N ASN A 80 6.15 -25.28 -11.94
CA ASN A 80 6.02 -26.20 -10.82
C ASN A 80 5.48 -25.47 -9.57
N ASN A 81 4.48 -26.05 -8.92
CA ASN A 81 3.86 -25.46 -7.73
C ASN A 81 4.79 -25.43 -6.51
N GLN A 82 5.65 -26.42 -6.33
CA GLN A 82 6.64 -26.44 -5.25
C GLN A 82 7.67 -25.34 -5.42
N GLU A 83 8.15 -25.12 -6.66
CA GLU A 83 9.07 -24.01 -6.95
C GLU A 83 8.40 -22.65 -6.73
N LYS A 84 7.13 -22.51 -7.13
CA LYS A 84 6.35 -21.30 -6.83
C LYS A 84 6.22 -21.07 -5.33
N LEU A 85 5.91 -22.11 -4.56
CA LEU A 85 5.79 -22.02 -3.11
C LEU A 85 7.11 -21.56 -2.47
N GLU A 86 8.22 -22.15 -2.91
CA GLU A 86 9.54 -21.75 -2.42
C GLU A 86 9.87 -20.31 -2.80
N GLN A 87 9.52 -19.90 -4.01
CA GLN A 87 9.71 -18.54 -4.48
C GLN A 87 8.86 -17.52 -3.69
N CYS A 88 7.63 -17.89 -3.31
CA CYS A 88 6.79 -17.09 -2.43
C CYS A 88 7.39 -16.98 -1.02
N ARG A 89 7.93 -18.08 -0.47
CA ARG A 89 8.58 -18.05 0.86
C ARG A 89 9.76 -17.09 0.90
N LYS A 90 10.58 -17.05 -0.16
CA LYS A 90 11.67 -16.07 -0.28
C LYS A 90 11.16 -14.63 -0.26
N ALA A 91 10.09 -14.34 -1.00
CA ALA A 91 9.49 -13.01 -1.00
C ALA A 91 8.97 -12.62 0.41
N VAL A 92 8.33 -13.56 1.12
CA VAL A 92 7.87 -13.36 2.50
C VAL A 92 9.06 -13.13 3.45
N GLN A 93 10.12 -13.91 3.34
CA GLN A 93 11.31 -13.72 4.16
C GLN A 93 11.92 -12.31 3.95
N ILE A 94 12.07 -11.87 2.70
CA ILE A 94 12.60 -10.53 2.39
C ILE A 94 11.66 -9.43 2.94
N TYR A 95 10.35 -9.65 2.89
CA TYR A 95 9.37 -8.76 3.50
C TYR A 95 9.58 -8.62 5.02
N ASP A 96 9.75 -9.73 5.72
CA ASP A 96 9.97 -9.74 7.17
C ASP A 96 11.32 -9.11 7.55
N GLU A 97 12.36 -9.33 6.75
CA GLU A 97 13.66 -8.67 6.89
C GLU A 97 13.54 -7.17 6.68
N PHE A 98 12.78 -6.73 5.67
CA PHE A 98 12.55 -5.31 5.42
C PHE A 98 11.76 -4.65 6.55
N LYS A 99 10.71 -5.31 7.04
CA LYS A 99 9.94 -4.87 8.21
C LYS A 99 10.86 -4.69 9.42
N SER A 100 11.67 -5.70 9.70
CA SER A 100 12.63 -5.69 10.81
C SER A 100 13.65 -4.56 10.67
N PHE A 101 14.19 -4.36 9.46
CA PHE A 101 15.07 -3.24 9.17
C PHE A 101 14.41 -1.90 9.49
N CYS A 102 13.22 -1.63 8.93
CA CYS A 102 12.50 -0.39 9.15
C CYS A 102 12.19 -0.16 10.63
N TYR A 103 11.71 -1.18 11.32
CA TYR A 103 11.34 -1.10 12.74
C TYR A 103 12.57 -0.86 13.62
N SER A 104 13.73 -1.41 13.25
CA SER A 104 15.00 -1.17 13.95
C SER A 104 15.49 0.28 13.91
N LYS A 105 14.96 1.11 13.00
CA LYS A 105 15.33 2.52 12.86
C LYS A 105 14.43 3.49 13.64
N GLY A 106 13.50 2.95 14.44
CA GLY A 106 12.60 3.71 15.29
C GLY A 106 11.27 4.06 14.64
N LEU A 107 10.50 4.91 15.32
CA LEU A 107 9.11 5.23 15.00
C LEU A 107 8.87 5.59 13.52
N TYR A 108 9.74 6.42 12.93
CA TYR A 108 9.55 6.87 11.55
C TYR A 108 9.82 5.78 10.51
N GLY A 109 10.69 4.82 10.82
CA GLY A 109 10.89 3.64 9.98
C GLY A 109 9.68 2.71 10.05
N GLN A 110 9.13 2.50 11.25
CA GLN A 110 7.87 1.78 11.42
C GLN A 110 6.73 2.44 10.64
N LEU A 111 6.48 3.74 10.86
CA LEU A 111 5.45 4.49 10.14
C LEU A 111 5.67 4.47 8.62
N TYR A 112 6.92 4.49 8.16
CA TYR A 112 7.22 4.34 6.73
C TYR A 112 6.76 2.97 6.22
N PHE A 113 7.21 1.89 6.86
CA PHE A 113 6.88 0.53 6.43
C PHE A 113 5.38 0.25 6.49
N ASP A 114 4.73 0.61 7.59
CA ASP A 114 3.29 0.40 7.78
C ASP A 114 2.50 1.09 6.67
N ASN A 115 2.84 2.33 6.33
CA ASN A 115 2.16 3.05 5.26
C ASN A 115 2.41 2.47 3.87
N MET A 116 3.65 2.05 3.60
CA MET A 116 4.04 1.57 2.28
C MET A 116 3.54 0.15 2.00
N TRP A 117 3.64 -0.73 3.00
CA TRP A 117 3.52 -2.18 2.84
C TRP A 117 2.32 -2.79 3.58
N GLU A 118 2.00 -2.35 4.79
CA GLU A 118 0.87 -2.90 5.58
C GLU A 118 -0.47 -2.22 5.23
N HIS A 119 -0.42 -0.94 4.84
CA HIS A 119 -1.61 -0.12 4.58
C HIS A 119 -1.88 0.13 3.09
N CYS A 120 -1.32 -0.76 2.26
CA CYS A 120 -1.53 -0.81 0.82
C CYS A 120 -1.45 0.58 0.17
N HIS A 121 -0.28 1.21 0.23
CA HIS A 121 -0.05 2.55 -0.33
C HIS A 121 -0.65 2.73 -1.73
N ASN A 122 -0.58 1.68 -2.56
CA ASN A 122 -1.01 1.66 -3.95
C ASN A 122 -2.29 0.85 -4.25
N SER A 123 -3.03 0.37 -3.23
CA SER A 123 -4.29 -0.35 -3.48
C SER A 123 -5.48 0.61 -3.54
N LYS A 124 -6.41 0.33 -4.46
CA LYS A 124 -7.73 0.97 -4.51
C LYS A 124 -8.69 0.44 -3.44
N GLN A 125 -8.38 -0.72 -2.85
CA GLN A 125 -9.14 -1.30 -1.76
C GLN A 125 -8.84 -0.55 -0.46
N GLU A 126 -9.84 -0.42 0.42
CA GLU A 126 -9.61 -0.01 1.79
C GLU A 126 -8.58 -0.94 2.43
N CYS A 127 -7.79 -0.44 3.39
CA CYS A 127 -6.83 -1.26 4.13
C CYS A 127 -7.46 -2.61 4.47
N TYR A 128 -6.69 -3.70 4.32
CA TYR A 128 -7.12 -4.99 4.83
C TYR A 128 -7.58 -4.77 6.28
N LYS A 129 -8.84 -5.11 6.57
CA LYS A 129 -9.23 -5.35 7.95
C LYS A 129 -8.38 -6.54 8.35
N PHE A 130 -7.36 -6.31 9.18
CA PHE A 130 -6.59 -7.38 9.77
C PHE A 130 -7.61 -8.33 10.39
N TYR A 131 -7.80 -9.52 9.80
CA TYR A 131 -8.58 -10.56 10.44
C TYR A 131 -7.67 -11.05 11.56
N PRO A 132 -7.93 -10.76 12.84
CA PRO A 132 -7.16 -11.35 13.90
C PRO A 132 -7.48 -12.84 13.81
N GLY A 133 -6.61 -13.61 13.17
CA GLY A 133 -6.74 -15.06 13.10
C GLY A 133 -7.05 -15.58 14.50
N ASN A 134 -8.08 -16.42 14.59
CA ASN A 134 -8.66 -16.98 15.81
C ASN A 134 -7.64 -17.09 16.95
N LYS A 135 -7.64 -16.09 17.85
CA LYS A 135 -7.10 -16.25 19.20
C LYS A 135 -8.13 -16.98 20.07
N GLU A 136 -8.63 -18.13 19.63
CA GLU A 136 -9.39 -19.04 20.49
C GLU A 136 -9.12 -20.48 20.05
N ALA A 137 -8.06 -21.06 20.61
CA ALA A 137 -7.98 -22.48 20.98
C ALA A 137 -6.70 -22.75 21.81
N THR A 138 -6.40 -21.91 22.80
CA THR A 138 -5.57 -22.33 23.94
C THR A 138 -6.16 -21.73 25.20
N GLY A 139 -7.05 -22.50 25.84
CA GLY A 139 -7.76 -22.08 27.04
C GLY A 139 -8.77 -23.10 27.54
N SER A 140 -8.24 -24.13 28.22
CA SER A 140 -8.88 -24.88 29.33
C SER A 140 -9.98 -25.90 29.00
N ALA A 141 -9.64 -27.19 29.02
CA ALA A 141 -9.70 -28.09 30.19
C ALA A 141 -9.05 -29.44 29.85
#